data_AF-A0A923U2B6-F1
#
_entry.id   AF-A0A923U2B6-F1
#
_cell.length_a   1.000
_cell.length_b   1.000
_cell.length_c   1.000
_cell.angle_alpha   90.00
_cell.angle_beta   90.00
_cell.angle_gamma   90.00
#
_symmetry.space_group_name_H-M   'P 1'
#
loop_
_entity.id
_entity.type
_entity.pdbx_description
1 polymer ?
#
loop_
_entity_poly.entity_id
_entity_poly.type
_entity_poly.pdbx_seq_one_letter_code
_entity_poly.pdbx_strand_id
1 'polypeptide(L)'
;MNMKRPLGILGTCLATAAVIVACTSDNAKAKINMVFKDAPKPGVAAKVGGEEITEEQLVGDAQLELMQIKKQEYDLKINQLNKLVTERVLGAEAKKEGLASSDEYINKKVLKGEIKISDPEFKKFVKEKNIPESNINEQVKDRIFSYMKEQKREEMVQGAVAKLTKNQPVEVYFKKPKSNVQVDIGEAPVTGGDKAKVTIIEFSDFQCPFCGRAAKTVDEVRKKYGNKIKLAFKHFPLPMHKDAAPASEASMCVYEQNHDKFWKFHDLAFANQDKLDAESLVKYAKTAGVDEAKFKECVASKKYADFVKKDAAYGEKLGVRSTPTFFINGQLLSGALPIESFSEVIDEELANAK
;
A
#
# COMPACT_ATOMS: atom_id res chain seq x y z
N MET A 1 -18.10 -64.53 -31.05
CA MET A 1 -17.32 -64.55 -32.31
C MET A 1 -15.91 -64.12 -31.97
N ASN A 2 -15.05 -65.10 -31.65
CA ASN A 2 -14.01 -65.69 -32.51
C ASN A 2 -12.76 -64.81 -32.57
N MET A 3 -11.73 -65.14 -31.76
CA MET A 3 -10.57 -66.02 -32.13
C MET A 3 -9.57 -65.23 -32.99
N LYS A 4 -8.24 -65.19 -32.75
CA LYS A 4 -7.29 -66.17 -32.21
C LYS A 4 -5.94 -65.44 -32.05
N ARG A 5 -5.10 -65.83 -31.09
CA ARG A 5 -3.63 -65.61 -31.16
C ARG A 5 -3.02 -66.62 -32.16
N PRO A 6 -1.86 -66.31 -32.77
CA PRO A 6 -0.63 -66.92 -32.25
C PRO A 6 0.67 -66.08 -32.37
N LEU A 7 1.70 -66.65 -31.74
CA LEU A 7 3.13 -66.35 -31.63
C LEU A 7 3.91 -66.05 -32.94
N GLY A 8 4.96 -65.24 -32.81
CA GLY A 8 6.34 -65.61 -33.16
C GLY A 8 6.94 -65.05 -34.45
N ILE A 9 8.05 -64.30 -34.34
CA ILE A 9 9.41 -64.68 -34.82
C ILE A 9 10.34 -63.44 -34.78
N LEU A 10 11.52 -63.64 -34.19
CA LEU A 10 12.70 -62.78 -34.20
C LEU A 10 13.18 -62.46 -35.63
N GLY A 11 13.76 -61.28 -35.84
CA GLY A 11 14.58 -61.05 -37.03
C GLY A 11 15.10 -59.61 -37.16
N THR A 12 16.26 -59.38 -36.56
CA THR A 12 17.21 -58.29 -36.80
C THR A 12 17.23 -57.75 -38.25
N CYS A 13 17.37 -56.44 -38.46
CA CYS A 13 18.66 -55.76 -38.59
C CYS A 13 18.56 -54.44 -39.40
N LEU A 14 19.56 -53.59 -39.15
CA LEU A 14 20.00 -52.41 -39.90
C LEU A 14 19.23 -51.08 -39.80
N ALA A 15 19.92 -50.19 -39.09
CA ALA A 15 19.74 -48.76 -39.02
C ALA A 15 19.94 -48.07 -40.38
N THR A 16 19.11 -47.06 -40.66
CA THR A 16 19.46 -45.90 -41.48
C THR A 16 18.82 -44.66 -40.91
N ALA A 17 19.63 -43.61 -40.82
CA ALA A 17 19.43 -42.39 -40.06
C ALA A 17 18.21 -41.56 -40.48
N ALA A 18 17.47 -41.09 -39.49
CA ALA A 18 16.70 -39.86 -39.57
C ALA A 18 17.44 -38.81 -38.75
N VAL A 19 17.96 -37.78 -39.44
CA VAL A 19 18.54 -36.59 -38.81
C VAL A 19 17.41 -35.87 -38.08
N ILE A 20 17.28 -36.12 -36.78
CA ILE A 20 16.59 -35.21 -35.89
C ILE A 20 17.64 -34.19 -35.48
N VAL A 21 17.46 -32.94 -35.94
CA VAL A 21 18.15 -31.79 -35.36
C VAL A 21 17.67 -31.69 -33.92
N ALA A 22 18.37 -32.38 -33.02
CA ALA A 22 18.26 -32.13 -31.60
C ALA A 22 18.92 -30.77 -31.37
N CYS A 23 18.09 -29.78 -31.02
CA CYS A 23 18.58 -28.55 -30.40
C CYS A 23 19.30 -28.91 -29.10
N THR A 24 20.61 -29.15 -29.17
CA THR A 24 21.48 -29.13 -28.00
C THR A 24 21.64 -27.68 -27.60
N SER A 25 20.78 -27.20 -26.70
CA SER A 25 21.14 -26.03 -25.90
C SER A 25 21.99 -26.49 -24.73
N ASP A 26 23.28 -26.73 -25.02
CA ASP A 26 24.33 -26.71 -24.01
C ASP A 26 24.38 -25.30 -23.42
N ASN A 27 23.69 -25.11 -22.30
CA ASN A 27 23.91 -23.99 -21.39
C ASN A 27 23.82 -24.52 -19.96
N ALA A 28 24.76 -25.40 -19.61
CA ALA A 28 25.09 -25.66 -18.21
C ALA A 28 25.69 -24.37 -17.62
N LYS A 29 24.83 -23.45 -17.16
CA LYS A 29 25.24 -22.22 -16.50
C LYS A 29 26.07 -22.58 -15.26
N ALA A 30 27.34 -22.17 -15.22
CA ALA A 30 28.15 -22.25 -14.01
C ALA A 30 27.39 -21.61 -12.84
N LYS A 31 27.15 -22.38 -11.77
CA LYS A 31 26.47 -21.90 -10.56
C LYS A 31 27.50 -21.54 -9.50
N ILE A 32 27.27 -20.46 -8.77
CA ILE A 32 28.06 -20.11 -7.59
C ILE A 32 27.91 -21.25 -6.57
N ASN A 33 29.03 -21.72 -6.01
CA ASN A 33 29.00 -22.73 -4.96
C ASN A 33 28.58 -22.09 -3.63
N MET A 34 27.36 -22.37 -3.17
CA MET A 34 26.79 -21.82 -1.94
C MET A 34 26.74 -22.90 -0.85
N VAL A 35 27.20 -22.56 0.36
CA VAL A 35 27.09 -23.43 1.54
C VAL A 35 26.28 -22.71 2.61
N PHE A 36 25.14 -23.27 2.99
CA PHE A 36 24.27 -22.71 4.01
C PHE A 36 24.76 -23.12 5.41
N LYS A 37 24.96 -22.12 6.28
CA LYS A 37 25.41 -22.27 7.67
C LYS A 37 24.68 -21.26 8.56
N ASP A 38 24.69 -21.49 9.86
CA ASP A 38 24.22 -20.49 10.82
C ASP A 38 25.08 -19.23 10.75
N ALA A 39 24.43 -18.07 10.90
CA ALA A 39 25.12 -16.79 10.89
C ALA A 39 26.07 -16.69 12.10
N PRO A 40 27.31 -16.20 11.90
CA PRO A 40 28.29 -16.09 12.99
C PRO A 40 27.88 -15.06 14.05
N LYS A 41 27.04 -14.09 13.67
CA LYS A 41 26.45 -13.06 14.53
C LYS A 41 25.17 -12.52 13.90
N PRO A 42 24.26 -11.91 14.68
CA PRO A 42 23.04 -11.31 14.14
C PRO A 42 23.32 -10.29 13.03
N GLY A 43 22.56 -10.37 11.94
CA GLY A 43 22.62 -9.42 10.82
C GLY A 43 23.61 -9.74 9.70
N VAL A 44 24.45 -10.77 9.84
CA VAL A 44 25.29 -11.28 8.74
C VAL A 44 24.49 -12.28 7.91
N ALA A 45 24.32 -12.01 6.62
CA ALA A 45 23.59 -12.86 5.68
C ALA A 45 24.49 -13.85 4.94
N ALA A 46 25.71 -13.42 4.58
CA ALA A 46 26.66 -14.29 3.90
C ALA A 46 28.11 -13.86 4.16
N LYS A 47 29.05 -14.72 3.80
CA LYS A 47 30.49 -14.41 3.79
C LYS A 47 31.09 -14.85 2.47
N VAL A 48 31.84 -13.95 1.82
CA VAL A 48 32.60 -14.26 0.60
C VAL A 48 34.08 -14.07 0.93
N GLY A 49 34.81 -15.18 1.09
CA GLY A 49 36.17 -15.15 1.62
C GLY A 49 36.22 -14.59 3.05
N GLY A 50 36.87 -13.43 3.22
CA GLY A 50 36.98 -12.71 4.49
C GLY A 50 35.86 -11.70 4.75
N GLU A 51 35.11 -11.30 3.74
CA GLU A 51 34.16 -10.18 3.78
C GLU A 51 32.75 -10.64 4.12
N GLU A 52 32.07 -9.90 5.00
CA GLU A 52 30.69 -10.14 5.41
C GLU A 52 29.73 -9.34 4.53
N ILE A 53 28.65 -10.00 4.10
CA ILE A 53 27.48 -9.35 3.48
C ILE A 53 26.40 -9.31 4.56
N THR A 54 25.93 -8.11 4.90
CA THR A 54 24.85 -7.94 5.88
C THR A 54 23.49 -8.16 5.26
N GLU A 55 22.48 -8.44 6.09
CA GLU A 55 21.07 -8.46 5.69
C GLU A 55 20.65 -7.13 5.05
N GLU A 56 21.15 -6.00 5.54
CA GLU A 56 20.87 -4.69 4.98
C GLU A 56 21.44 -4.52 3.57
N GLN A 57 22.67 -4.98 3.33
CA GLN A 57 23.30 -4.98 2.00
C GLN A 57 22.61 -5.95 1.05
N LEU A 58 22.16 -7.10 1.56
CA LEU A 58 21.43 -8.09 0.76
C LEU A 58 20.08 -7.55 0.30
N VAL A 59 19.38 -6.85 1.19
CA VAL A 59 18.07 -6.26 0.89
C VAL A 59 18.21 -5.02 0.00
N GLY A 60 19.13 -4.10 0.35
CA GLY A 60 19.41 -2.88 -0.42
C GLY A 60 18.15 -2.17 -0.92
N ASP A 61 18.10 -1.92 -2.23
CA ASP A 61 16.99 -1.22 -2.90
C ASP A 61 15.66 -2.01 -2.89
N ALA A 62 15.67 -3.29 -2.50
CA ALA A 62 14.49 -4.14 -2.38
C ALA A 62 13.78 -4.00 -1.01
N GLN A 63 14.17 -3.03 -0.18
CA GLN A 63 13.61 -2.86 1.16
C GLN A 63 12.10 -2.65 1.18
N LEU A 64 11.54 -1.92 0.19
CA LEU A 64 10.09 -1.75 0.10
C LEU A 64 9.39 -3.04 -0.33
N GLU A 65 9.97 -3.80 -1.26
CA GLU A 65 9.42 -5.09 -1.69
C GLU A 65 9.41 -6.10 -0.53
N LEU A 66 10.51 -6.20 0.21
CA LEU A 66 10.58 -7.02 1.40
C LEU A 66 9.56 -6.57 2.46
N MET A 67 9.36 -5.27 2.64
CA MET A 67 8.36 -4.74 3.57
C MET A 67 6.93 -5.11 3.14
N GLN A 68 6.63 -5.06 1.84
CA GLN A 68 5.33 -5.51 1.31
C GLN A 68 5.11 -7.00 1.58
N ILE A 69 6.13 -7.84 1.38
CA ILE A 69 6.05 -9.28 1.67
C ILE A 69 5.83 -9.52 3.17
N LYS A 70 6.59 -8.84 4.04
CA LYS A 70 6.40 -8.94 5.50
C LYS A 70 5.00 -8.50 5.93
N LYS A 71 4.45 -7.46 5.29
CA LYS A 71 3.07 -7.03 5.52
C LYS A 71 2.07 -8.08 5.06
N GLN A 72 2.26 -8.71 3.90
CA GLN A 72 1.39 -9.80 3.44
C GLN A 72 1.43 -11.00 4.40
N GLU A 73 2.61 -11.36 4.90
CA GLU A 73 2.77 -12.39 5.93
C GLU A 73 2.01 -12.04 7.21
N TYR A 74 2.16 -10.80 7.69
CA TYR A 74 1.45 -10.30 8.87
C TYR A 74 -0.06 -10.28 8.68
N ASP A 75 -0.55 -9.76 7.55
CA ASP A 75 -1.97 -9.69 7.21
C ASP A 75 -2.57 -11.11 7.16
N LEU A 76 -1.85 -12.08 6.59
CA LEU A 76 -2.25 -13.49 6.62
C LEU A 76 -2.33 -14.03 8.05
N LYS A 77 -1.31 -13.77 8.90
CA LYS A 77 -1.30 -14.18 10.31
C LYS A 77 -2.45 -13.58 11.09
N ILE A 78 -2.73 -12.29 10.91
CA ILE A 78 -3.86 -11.59 11.56
C ILE A 78 -5.19 -12.17 11.09
N ASN A 79 -5.36 -12.44 9.81
CA ASN A 79 -6.59 -13.04 9.30
C ASN A 79 -6.85 -14.44 9.91
N GLN A 80 -5.80 -15.25 10.06
CA GLN A 80 -5.92 -16.56 10.73
C GLN A 80 -6.16 -16.39 12.24
N LEU A 81 -5.49 -15.46 12.89
CA LEU A 81 -5.71 -15.14 14.29
C LEU A 81 -7.16 -14.73 14.55
N ASN A 82 -7.73 -13.84 13.72
CA ASN A 82 -9.12 -13.37 13.86
C ASN A 82 -10.14 -14.50 13.76
N LYS A 83 -9.91 -15.49 12.88
CA LYS A 83 -10.74 -16.71 12.79
C LYS A 83 -10.65 -17.53 14.08
N LEU A 84 -9.42 -17.77 14.54
CA LEU A 84 -9.13 -18.54 15.76
C LEU A 84 -9.65 -17.88 17.04
N VAL A 85 -9.63 -16.54 17.10
CA VAL A 85 -10.19 -15.74 18.18
C VAL A 85 -11.71 -15.83 18.16
N THR A 86 -12.33 -15.60 17.01
CA THR A 86 -13.79 -15.70 16.85
C THR A 86 -14.31 -17.06 17.31
N GLU A 87 -13.68 -18.15 16.86
CA GLU A 87 -14.04 -19.51 17.26
C GLU A 87 -13.91 -19.72 18.78
N ARG A 88 -12.79 -19.31 19.38
CA ARG A 88 -12.56 -19.47 20.83
C ARG A 88 -13.50 -18.64 21.68
N VAL A 89 -13.68 -17.37 21.33
CA VAL A 89 -14.51 -16.42 22.07
C VAL A 89 -15.97 -16.87 22.02
N LEU A 90 -16.50 -17.12 20.82
CA LEU A 90 -17.90 -17.52 20.68
C LEU A 90 -18.15 -18.96 21.16
N GLY A 91 -17.16 -19.85 21.03
CA GLY A 91 -17.23 -21.19 21.60
C GLY A 91 -17.26 -21.18 23.14
N ALA A 92 -16.53 -20.27 23.78
CA ALA A 92 -16.60 -20.08 25.23
C ALA A 92 -17.98 -19.57 25.67
N GLU A 93 -18.56 -18.61 24.95
CA GLU A 93 -19.92 -18.13 25.23
C GLU A 93 -20.99 -19.19 24.95
N ALA A 94 -20.84 -19.97 23.87
CA ALA A 94 -21.71 -21.10 23.58
C ALA A 94 -21.76 -22.09 24.76
N LYS A 95 -20.58 -22.46 25.30
CA LYS A 95 -20.48 -23.35 26.47
C LYS A 95 -21.15 -22.77 27.71
N LYS A 96 -20.98 -21.47 27.99
CA LYS A 96 -21.63 -20.79 29.12
C LYS A 96 -23.16 -20.83 29.02
N GLU A 97 -23.69 -20.81 27.80
CA GLU A 97 -25.12 -20.81 27.50
C GLU A 97 -25.68 -22.22 27.24
N GLY A 98 -24.88 -23.27 27.42
CA GLY A 98 -25.29 -24.67 27.20
C GLY A 98 -25.58 -25.01 25.73
N LEU A 99 -24.98 -24.29 24.78
CA LEU A 99 -25.12 -24.52 23.34
C LEU A 99 -24.01 -25.46 22.83
N ALA A 100 -24.32 -26.24 21.79
CA ALA A 100 -23.44 -27.29 21.29
C ALA A 100 -22.25 -26.76 20.47
N SER A 101 -22.35 -25.55 19.91
CA SER A 101 -21.33 -24.97 19.05
C SER A 101 -21.36 -23.44 19.02
N SER A 102 -20.26 -22.84 18.55
CA SER A 102 -20.18 -21.41 18.23
C SER A 102 -21.20 -21.00 17.16
N ASP A 103 -21.49 -21.86 16.17
CA ASP A 103 -22.49 -21.57 15.13
C ASP A 103 -23.91 -21.53 15.69
N GLU A 104 -24.23 -22.41 16.63
CA GLU A 104 -25.51 -22.37 17.34
C GLU A 104 -25.65 -21.08 18.16
N TYR A 105 -24.57 -20.66 18.83
CA TYR A 105 -24.53 -19.38 19.53
C TYR A 105 -24.70 -18.19 18.57
N ILE A 106 -24.01 -18.19 17.42
CA ILE A 106 -24.15 -17.14 16.41
C ILE A 106 -25.61 -17.04 15.96
N ASN A 107 -26.23 -18.16 15.59
CA ASN A 107 -27.60 -18.15 15.07
C ASN A 107 -28.62 -17.70 16.12
N LYS A 108 -28.51 -18.21 17.37
CA LYS A 108 -29.48 -17.91 18.43
C LYS A 108 -29.27 -16.57 19.12
N LYS A 109 -28.01 -16.17 19.35
CA LYS A 109 -27.67 -15.03 20.22
C LYS A 109 -27.12 -13.81 19.46
N VAL A 110 -26.40 -14.04 18.35
CA VAL A 110 -25.83 -12.94 17.55
C VAL A 110 -26.81 -12.47 16.48
N LEU A 111 -27.22 -13.37 15.57
CA LEU A 111 -28.08 -13.04 14.43
C LEU A 111 -29.54 -12.82 14.85
N LYS A 112 -30.03 -13.62 15.80
CA LYS A 112 -31.40 -13.55 16.33
C LYS A 112 -32.48 -13.62 15.24
N GLY A 113 -32.22 -14.35 14.16
CA GLY A 113 -33.15 -14.52 13.03
C GLY A 113 -32.44 -14.48 11.68
N GLU A 114 -33.25 -14.47 10.61
CA GLU A 114 -32.75 -14.37 9.24
C GLU A 114 -32.24 -12.95 8.93
N ILE A 115 -31.06 -12.87 8.31
CA ILE A 115 -30.50 -11.62 7.82
C ILE A 115 -31.30 -11.12 6.62
N LYS A 116 -31.93 -9.96 6.77
CA LYS A 116 -32.64 -9.27 5.70
C LYS A 116 -31.78 -8.16 5.11
N ILE A 117 -31.78 -8.10 3.77
CA ILE A 117 -31.22 -7.02 2.98
C ILE A 117 -32.38 -6.24 2.39
N SER A 118 -32.44 -4.95 2.70
CA SER A 118 -33.47 -4.05 2.17
C SER A 118 -33.09 -3.52 0.79
N ASP A 119 -34.09 -3.12 0.00
CA ASP A 119 -33.84 -2.49 -1.31
C ASP A 119 -32.94 -1.25 -1.25
N PRO A 120 -33.05 -0.36 -0.23
CA PRO A 120 -32.11 0.75 -0.06
C PRO A 120 -30.67 0.28 0.18
N GLU A 121 -30.45 -0.76 1.00
CA GLU A 121 -29.13 -1.34 1.23
C GLU A 121 -28.56 -1.91 -0.09
N PHE A 122 -29.39 -2.62 -0.86
CA PHE A 122 -28.99 -3.17 -2.17
C PHE A 122 -28.60 -2.06 -3.15
N LYS A 123 -29.44 -1.03 -3.31
CA LYS A 123 -29.15 0.10 -4.20
C LYS A 123 -27.89 0.85 -3.80
N LYS A 124 -27.68 1.03 -2.48
CA LYS A 124 -26.45 1.63 -1.95
C LYS A 124 -25.22 0.80 -2.31
N PHE A 125 -25.28 -0.52 -2.09
CA PHE A 125 -24.20 -1.43 -2.44
C PHE A 125 -23.85 -1.41 -3.93
N VAL A 126 -24.86 -1.49 -4.80
CA VAL A 126 -24.69 -1.42 -6.27
C VAL A 126 -23.98 -0.13 -6.68
N LYS A 127 -24.41 1.01 -6.12
CA LYS A 127 -23.80 2.32 -6.38
C LYS A 127 -22.36 2.39 -5.87
N GLU A 128 -22.09 1.98 -4.63
CA GLU A 128 -20.75 2.03 -4.04
C GLU A 128 -19.76 1.11 -4.74
N LYS A 129 -20.22 -0.04 -5.25
CA LYS A 129 -19.41 -0.98 -6.02
C LYS A 129 -19.34 -0.64 -7.51
N ASN A 130 -19.97 0.45 -7.96
CA ASN A 130 -20.06 0.86 -9.36
C ASN A 130 -20.50 -0.28 -10.29
N ILE A 131 -21.47 -1.09 -9.85
CA ILE A 131 -22.01 -2.22 -10.65
C ILE A 131 -22.97 -1.62 -11.68
N PRO A 132 -22.74 -1.78 -12.99
CA PRO A 132 -23.65 -1.26 -14.01
C PRO A 132 -25.03 -1.90 -13.87
N GLU A 133 -26.09 -1.08 -13.78
CA GLU A 133 -27.46 -1.58 -13.61
C GLU A 133 -27.89 -2.52 -14.75
N SER A 134 -27.40 -2.26 -15.97
CA SER A 134 -27.59 -3.12 -17.14
C SER A 134 -27.10 -4.56 -16.95
N ASN A 135 -26.17 -4.79 -16.01
CA ASN A 135 -25.58 -6.09 -15.76
C ASN A 135 -26.31 -6.85 -14.63
N ILE A 136 -27.34 -6.26 -14.02
CA ILE A 136 -28.06 -6.85 -12.89
C ILE A 136 -29.33 -7.54 -13.39
N ASN A 137 -29.20 -8.82 -13.74
CA ASN A 137 -30.33 -9.74 -13.92
C ASN A 137 -30.68 -10.45 -12.60
N GLU A 138 -31.71 -11.31 -12.59
CA GLU A 138 -32.15 -12.02 -11.38
C GLU A 138 -31.03 -12.86 -10.74
N GLN A 139 -30.24 -13.60 -11.53
CA GLN A 139 -29.14 -14.40 -11.02
C GLN A 139 -28.04 -13.55 -10.38
N VAL A 140 -27.69 -12.42 -11.00
CA VAL A 140 -26.72 -11.47 -10.44
C VAL A 140 -27.27 -10.83 -9.17
N LYS A 141 -28.55 -10.48 -9.16
CA LYS A 141 -29.25 -9.96 -7.98
C LYS A 141 -29.15 -10.97 -6.82
N ASP A 142 -29.50 -12.24 -7.03
CA ASP A 142 -29.43 -13.27 -5.98
C ASP A 142 -28.02 -13.48 -5.44
N ARG A 143 -27.01 -13.44 -6.32
CA ARG A 143 -25.59 -13.50 -5.92
C ARG A 143 -25.19 -12.30 -5.08
N ILE A 144 -25.60 -11.09 -5.46
CA ILE A 144 -25.36 -9.87 -4.67
C ILE A 144 -26.07 -9.96 -3.32
N PHE A 145 -27.33 -10.38 -3.27
CA PHE A 145 -28.07 -10.55 -2.02
C PHE A 145 -27.38 -11.56 -1.11
N SER A 146 -26.93 -12.71 -1.63
CA SER A 146 -26.23 -13.73 -0.86
C SER A 146 -24.90 -13.20 -0.32
N TYR A 147 -24.13 -12.49 -1.14
CA TYR A 147 -22.90 -11.83 -0.71
C TYR A 147 -23.15 -10.80 0.39
N MET A 148 -24.15 -9.94 0.22
CA MET A 148 -24.51 -8.93 1.22
C MET A 148 -25.00 -9.55 2.53
N LYS A 149 -25.77 -10.65 2.47
CA LYS A 149 -26.17 -11.40 3.67
C LYS A 149 -24.95 -11.94 4.41
N GLU A 150 -23.97 -12.50 3.68
CA GLU A 150 -22.74 -13.00 4.30
C GLU A 150 -21.89 -11.87 4.90
N GLN A 151 -21.74 -10.73 4.21
CA GLN A 151 -21.04 -9.57 4.76
C GLN A 151 -21.69 -9.06 6.06
N LYS A 152 -23.02 -8.97 6.07
CA LYS A 152 -23.77 -8.53 7.25
C LYS A 152 -23.67 -9.56 8.39
N ARG A 153 -23.62 -10.86 8.07
CA ARG A 153 -23.34 -11.92 9.04
C ARG A 153 -21.97 -11.72 9.68
N GLU A 154 -20.94 -11.54 8.84
CA GLU A 154 -19.57 -11.33 9.29
C GLU A 154 -19.46 -10.08 10.16
N GLU A 155 -20.06 -8.95 9.74
CA GLU A 155 -20.08 -7.72 10.52
C GLU A 155 -20.72 -7.90 11.90
N MET A 156 -21.88 -8.58 11.98
CA MET A 156 -22.55 -8.86 13.25
C MET A 156 -21.71 -9.77 14.16
N VAL A 157 -21.07 -10.79 13.58
CA VAL A 157 -20.18 -11.73 14.31
C VAL A 157 -18.95 -10.99 14.83
N GLN A 158 -18.26 -10.23 13.99
CA GLN A 158 -17.09 -9.43 14.39
C GLN A 158 -17.48 -8.39 15.45
N GLY A 159 -18.63 -7.74 15.31
CA GLY A 159 -19.16 -6.81 16.30
C GLY A 159 -19.45 -7.47 17.66
N ALA A 160 -19.92 -8.72 17.67
CA ALA A 160 -20.09 -9.49 18.90
C ALA A 160 -18.75 -9.84 19.54
N VAL A 161 -17.78 -10.33 18.75
CA VAL A 161 -16.42 -10.65 19.22
C VAL A 161 -15.72 -9.41 19.77
N ALA A 162 -15.81 -8.26 19.08
CA ALA A 162 -15.25 -6.99 19.54
C ALA A 162 -15.82 -6.55 20.91
N LYS A 163 -17.14 -6.74 21.12
CA LYS A 163 -17.77 -6.45 22.41
C LYS A 163 -17.29 -7.38 23.51
N LEU A 164 -17.17 -8.67 23.22
CA LEU A 164 -16.73 -9.69 24.20
C LEU A 164 -15.25 -9.52 24.58
N THR A 165 -14.40 -9.16 23.62
CA THR A 165 -12.96 -8.97 23.83
C THR A 165 -12.60 -7.62 24.48
N LYS A 166 -13.54 -6.68 24.60
CA LYS A 166 -13.31 -5.38 25.25
C LYS A 166 -12.79 -5.50 26.69
N ASN A 167 -13.24 -6.51 27.43
CA ASN A 167 -12.84 -6.72 28.83
C ASN A 167 -11.79 -7.84 29.01
N GLN A 168 -11.49 -8.58 27.93
CA GLN A 168 -10.49 -9.64 27.89
C GLN A 168 -9.75 -9.52 26.55
N PRO A 169 -8.74 -8.64 26.49
CA PRO A 169 -8.05 -8.36 25.25
C PRO A 169 -7.30 -9.59 24.75
N VAL A 170 -7.22 -9.74 23.43
CA VAL A 170 -6.40 -10.77 22.81
C VAL A 170 -4.94 -10.33 22.87
N GLU A 171 -4.11 -11.10 23.57
CA GLU A 171 -2.68 -10.88 23.60
C GLU A 171 -2.02 -11.42 22.33
N VAL A 172 -1.32 -10.55 21.60
CA VAL A 172 -0.67 -10.87 20.31
C VAL A 172 0.84 -10.79 20.48
N TYR A 173 1.53 -11.90 20.21
CA TYR A 173 2.97 -12.05 20.46
C TYR A 173 3.85 -12.04 19.21
N PHE A 174 3.25 -12.07 18.01
CA PHE A 174 4.01 -11.83 16.78
C PHE A 174 4.09 -10.34 16.48
N LYS A 175 5.22 -9.90 15.94
CA LYS A 175 5.48 -8.48 15.71
C LYS A 175 4.74 -7.99 14.46
N LYS A 176 4.08 -6.84 14.58
CA LYS A 176 3.65 -6.05 13.42
C LYS A 176 4.90 -5.61 12.65
N PRO A 177 5.01 -5.89 11.35
CA PRO A 177 6.13 -5.42 10.56
C PRO A 177 6.09 -3.89 10.56
N LYS A 178 7.22 -3.31 10.91
CA LYS A 178 7.45 -1.88 10.92
C LYS A 178 8.61 -1.58 10.01
N SER A 179 8.47 -0.57 9.16
CA SER A 179 9.63 0.00 8.50
C SER A 179 10.20 1.09 9.41
N ASN A 180 11.50 1.29 9.36
CA ASN A 180 12.16 2.38 10.05
C ASN A 180 13.12 3.04 9.06
N VAL A 181 12.56 3.48 7.93
CA VAL A 181 13.34 4.14 6.89
C VAL A 181 13.67 5.53 7.40
N GLN A 182 14.95 5.83 7.56
CA GLN A 182 15.38 7.19 7.87
C GLN A 182 15.22 8.04 6.60
N VAL A 183 14.34 9.03 6.67
CA VAL A 183 14.06 9.91 5.54
C VAL A 183 14.39 11.34 5.97
N ASP A 184 15.33 11.95 5.26
CA ASP A 184 15.72 13.33 5.45
C ASP A 184 14.70 14.27 4.76
N ILE A 185 14.23 15.25 5.52
CA ILE A 185 13.33 16.29 5.04
C ILE A 185 14.10 17.26 4.12
N GLY A 186 15.37 17.54 4.42
CA GLY A 186 16.15 18.55 3.71
C GLY A 186 15.44 19.90 3.63
N GLU A 187 15.46 20.51 2.45
CA GLU A 187 14.78 21.79 2.16
C GLU A 187 13.35 21.61 1.63
N ALA A 188 12.71 20.48 1.90
CA ALA A 188 11.34 20.23 1.49
C ALA A 188 10.39 21.30 2.06
N PRO A 189 9.34 21.71 1.33
CA PRO A 189 8.26 22.50 1.88
C PRO A 189 7.59 21.77 3.06
N VAL A 190 7.43 22.49 4.19
CA VAL A 190 6.91 21.94 5.44
C VAL A 190 5.70 22.75 5.94
N THR A 191 4.75 22.08 6.59
CA THR A 191 3.65 22.68 7.35
C THR A 191 3.33 21.85 8.59
N GLY A 192 2.60 22.43 9.56
CA GLY A 192 2.22 21.76 10.81
C GLY A 192 3.01 22.26 12.01
N GLY A 193 3.11 21.45 13.05
CA GLY A 193 3.75 21.86 14.31
C GLY A 193 5.28 21.77 14.25
N ASP A 194 5.97 22.83 14.67
CA ASP A 194 7.44 22.85 14.74
C ASP A 194 8.01 21.77 15.66
N LYS A 195 7.31 21.50 16.77
CA LYS A 195 7.59 20.49 17.78
C LYS A 195 6.73 19.23 17.64
N ALA A 196 6.19 18.98 16.45
CA ALA A 196 5.41 17.79 16.18
C ALA A 196 6.21 16.52 16.50
N LYS A 197 5.56 15.57 17.18
CA LYS A 197 6.15 14.27 17.52
C LYS A 197 6.12 13.29 16.34
N VAL A 198 5.29 13.60 15.33
CA VAL A 198 5.13 12.79 14.14
C VAL A 198 5.43 13.63 12.92
N THR A 199 6.37 13.16 12.10
CA THR A 199 6.68 13.73 10.78
C THR A 199 6.15 12.81 9.70
N ILE A 200 5.36 13.37 8.79
CA ILE A 200 4.86 12.73 7.59
C ILE A 200 5.64 13.32 6.42
N ILE A 201 6.35 12.48 5.68
CA ILE A 201 7.06 12.88 4.46
C ILE A 201 6.32 12.25 3.29
N GLU A 202 5.79 13.08 2.40
CA GLU A 202 5.03 12.67 1.22
C GLU A 202 5.87 12.84 -0.04
N PHE A 203 6.15 11.74 -0.74
CA PHE A 203 6.61 11.77 -2.13
C PHE A 203 5.40 11.78 -3.05
N SER A 204 5.22 12.89 -3.78
CA SER A 204 4.00 13.17 -4.55
C SER A 204 4.29 13.70 -5.95
N ASP A 205 3.25 13.65 -6.78
CA ASP A 205 3.24 14.08 -8.17
C ASP A 205 1.95 14.88 -8.45
N PHE A 206 2.09 16.15 -8.83
CA PHE A 206 0.96 17.05 -9.07
C PHE A 206 -0.01 16.60 -10.17
N GLN A 207 0.41 15.78 -11.13
CA GLN A 207 -0.43 15.27 -12.21
C GLN A 207 -0.98 13.85 -11.92
N CYS A 208 -0.50 13.18 -10.87
CA CYS A 208 -0.95 11.84 -10.50
C CYS A 208 -2.37 11.84 -9.89
N PRO A 209 -3.35 11.12 -10.48
CA PRO A 209 -4.73 11.11 -9.95
C PRO A 209 -4.85 10.51 -8.54
N PHE A 210 -3.96 9.59 -8.17
CA PHE A 210 -3.91 9.05 -6.80
C PHE A 210 -3.39 10.08 -5.80
N CYS A 211 -2.42 10.92 -6.20
CA CYS A 211 -1.93 12.01 -5.35
C CYS A 211 -3.03 13.04 -5.08
N GLY A 212 -3.83 13.42 -6.08
CA GLY A 212 -4.96 14.32 -5.86
C GLY A 212 -6.05 13.74 -4.93
N ARG A 213 -6.27 12.42 -4.94
CA ARG A 213 -7.12 11.76 -3.94
C ARG A 213 -6.51 11.80 -2.56
N ALA A 214 -5.22 11.47 -2.44
CA ALA A 214 -4.53 11.48 -1.16
C ALA A 214 -4.39 12.88 -0.57
N ALA A 215 -4.25 13.93 -1.37
CA ALA A 215 -4.23 15.31 -0.90
C ALA A 215 -5.48 15.66 -0.07
N LYS A 216 -6.66 15.11 -0.43
CA LYS A 216 -7.89 15.25 0.38
C LYS A 216 -7.76 14.54 1.72
N THR A 217 -7.27 13.30 1.72
CA THR A 217 -7.04 12.54 2.96
C THR A 217 -5.98 13.21 3.84
N VAL A 218 -4.91 13.73 3.26
CA VAL A 218 -3.85 14.46 3.97
C VAL A 218 -4.40 15.74 4.59
N ASP A 219 -5.31 16.45 3.93
CA ASP A 219 -6.02 17.60 4.52
C ASP A 219 -6.89 17.17 5.72
N GLU A 220 -7.62 16.06 5.63
CA GLU A 220 -8.35 15.51 6.78
C GLU A 220 -7.42 15.10 7.94
N VAL A 221 -6.26 14.50 7.63
CA VAL A 221 -5.21 14.18 8.60
C VAL A 221 -4.69 15.44 9.28
N ARG A 222 -4.38 16.49 8.52
CA ARG A 222 -3.94 17.80 9.06
C ARG A 222 -4.98 18.42 9.97
N LYS A 223 -6.27 18.37 9.59
CA LYS A 223 -7.38 18.85 10.42
C LYS A 223 -7.53 18.04 11.71
N LYS A 224 -7.43 16.72 11.64
CA LYS A 224 -7.58 15.82 12.80
C LYS A 224 -6.45 15.97 13.81
N TYR A 225 -5.21 16.08 13.34
CA TYR A 225 -4.03 16.02 14.21
C TYR A 225 -3.43 17.38 14.55
N GLY A 226 -3.67 18.40 13.73
CA GLY A 226 -3.16 19.76 13.94
C GLY A 226 -1.66 19.79 14.20
N ASN A 227 -1.25 20.53 15.23
CA ASN A 227 0.16 20.72 15.58
C ASN A 227 0.89 19.47 16.13
N LYS A 228 0.19 18.33 16.25
CA LYS A 228 0.82 17.05 16.64
C LYS A 228 1.66 16.46 15.51
N ILE A 229 1.37 16.86 14.27
CA ILE A 229 2.06 16.39 13.07
C ILE A 229 2.78 17.52 12.35
N LYS A 230 3.81 17.13 11.61
CA LYS A 230 4.53 17.94 10.62
C LYS A 230 4.45 17.21 9.29
N LEU A 231 4.07 17.91 8.22
CA LEU A 231 4.02 17.37 6.87
C LEU A 231 5.14 18.01 6.05
N ALA A 232 5.94 17.19 5.37
CA ALA A 232 6.93 17.60 4.40
C ALA A 232 6.58 17.06 3.01
N PHE A 233 6.68 17.89 1.98
CA PHE A 233 6.38 17.52 0.60
C PHE A 233 7.67 17.32 -0.20
N LYS A 234 7.84 16.13 -0.78
CA LYS A 234 8.97 15.75 -1.65
C LYS A 234 8.47 15.54 -3.08
N HIS A 235 9.17 16.13 -4.04
CA HIS A 235 8.78 16.02 -5.44
C HIS A 235 9.18 14.67 -6.02
N PHE A 236 8.21 13.95 -6.61
CA PHE A 236 8.45 12.70 -7.31
C PHE A 236 7.66 12.66 -8.62
N PRO A 237 7.94 13.57 -9.58
CA PRO A 237 7.24 13.57 -10.86
C PRO A 237 7.55 12.30 -11.65
N LEU A 238 6.50 11.56 -12.00
CA LEU A 238 6.60 10.31 -12.71
C LEU A 238 6.84 10.55 -14.22
N PRO A 239 7.70 9.78 -14.91
CA PRO A 239 8.05 10.02 -16.33
C PRO A 239 6.89 10.11 -17.34
N MET A 240 5.75 9.46 -17.04
CA MET A 240 4.54 9.46 -17.86
C MET A 240 3.71 10.75 -17.72
N HIS A 241 4.02 11.58 -16.72
CA HIS A 241 3.30 12.80 -16.38
C HIS A 241 4.10 14.02 -16.83
N LYS A 242 3.93 14.39 -18.11
CA LYS A 242 4.69 15.46 -18.77
C LYS A 242 4.62 16.82 -18.06
N ASP A 243 3.53 17.11 -17.34
CA ASP A 243 3.34 18.42 -16.69
C ASP A 243 3.71 18.39 -15.19
N ALA A 244 4.04 17.22 -14.63
CA ALA A 244 4.36 17.07 -13.21
C ALA A 244 5.68 17.73 -12.80
N ALA A 245 6.73 17.58 -13.60
CA ALA A 245 8.03 18.20 -13.33
C ALA A 245 7.95 19.74 -13.43
N PRO A 246 7.36 20.34 -14.49
CA PRO A 246 7.11 21.78 -14.54
C PRO A 246 6.27 22.30 -13.37
N ALA A 247 5.21 21.59 -12.97
CA ALA A 247 4.38 21.98 -11.82
C ALA A 247 5.17 21.91 -10.49
N SER A 248 6.06 20.92 -10.35
CA SER A 248 6.96 20.79 -9.20
C SER A 248 7.94 21.97 -9.12
N GLU A 249 8.60 22.31 -10.22
CA GLU A 249 9.50 23.47 -10.30
C GLU A 249 8.76 24.78 -9.99
N ALA A 250 7.56 24.96 -10.57
CA ALA A 250 6.72 26.12 -10.30
C ALA A 250 6.35 26.24 -8.82
N SER A 251 6.00 25.14 -8.16
CA SER A 251 5.67 25.17 -6.74
C SER A 251 6.86 25.64 -5.89
N MET A 252 8.10 25.26 -6.24
CA MET A 252 9.29 25.73 -5.55
C MET A 252 9.61 27.21 -5.83
N CYS A 253 9.28 27.71 -7.02
CA CYS A 253 9.34 29.15 -7.30
C CYS A 253 8.33 29.97 -6.45
N VAL A 254 7.20 29.37 -6.05
CA VAL A 254 6.30 29.96 -5.05
C VAL A 254 6.91 29.87 -3.65
N TYR A 255 7.47 28.71 -3.30
CA TYR A 255 8.12 28.47 -2.02
C TYR A 255 9.23 29.48 -1.73
N GLU A 256 10.12 29.73 -2.71
CA GLU A 256 11.21 30.72 -2.60
C GLU A 256 10.73 32.10 -2.16
N GLN A 257 9.57 32.52 -2.67
CA GLN A 257 9.03 33.84 -2.35
C GLN A 257 8.34 33.83 -0.98
N ASN A 258 7.66 32.74 -0.63
CA ASN A 258 7.00 32.58 0.66
C ASN A 258 6.63 31.11 0.93
N HIS A 259 7.13 30.57 2.03
CA HIS A 259 6.92 29.17 2.41
C HIS A 259 5.45 28.81 2.63
N ASP A 260 4.64 29.71 3.19
CA ASP A 260 3.21 29.45 3.44
C ASP A 260 2.38 29.49 2.15
N LYS A 261 2.79 30.30 1.16
CA LYS A 261 2.10 30.39 -0.14
C LYS A 261 2.29 29.14 -0.99
N PHE A 262 3.35 28.34 -0.75
CA PHE A 262 3.52 27.03 -1.37
C PHE A 262 2.27 26.17 -1.20
N TRP A 263 1.72 26.09 0.02
CA TRP A 263 0.58 25.23 0.32
C TRP A 263 -0.70 25.69 -0.39
N LYS A 264 -0.87 27.01 -0.62
CA LYS A 264 -1.97 27.52 -1.45
C LYS A 264 -1.82 27.12 -2.91
N PHE A 265 -0.60 27.21 -3.45
CA PHE A 265 -0.31 26.76 -4.82
C PHE A 265 -0.51 25.24 -4.96
N HIS A 266 0.00 24.48 -4.00
CA HIS A 266 -0.15 23.03 -3.89
C HIS A 266 -1.63 22.62 -3.97
N ASP A 267 -2.47 23.22 -3.14
CA ASP A 267 -3.90 22.89 -3.10
C ASP A 267 -4.60 23.26 -4.41
N LEU A 268 -4.24 24.39 -5.04
CA LEU A 268 -4.76 24.79 -6.34
C LEU A 268 -4.35 23.82 -7.46
N ALA A 269 -3.08 23.41 -7.49
CA ALA A 269 -2.56 22.46 -8.49
C ALA A 269 -3.26 21.10 -8.37
N PHE A 270 -3.40 20.56 -7.15
CA PHE A 270 -4.12 19.30 -6.93
C PHE A 270 -5.63 19.41 -7.19
N ALA A 271 -6.24 20.58 -7.00
CA ALA A 271 -7.65 20.79 -7.36
C ALA A 271 -7.88 20.88 -8.88
N ASN A 272 -6.83 21.10 -9.68
CA ASN A 272 -6.92 21.34 -11.13
C ASN A 272 -5.85 20.54 -11.91
N GLN A 273 -5.71 19.25 -11.63
CA GLN A 273 -4.65 18.40 -12.20
C GLN A 273 -4.69 18.28 -13.73
N ASP A 274 -5.83 18.59 -14.36
CA ASP A 274 -6.02 18.65 -15.81
C ASP A 274 -5.45 19.93 -16.43
N LYS A 275 -5.06 20.92 -15.62
CA LYS A 275 -4.61 22.26 -16.03
C LYS A 275 -3.29 22.63 -15.35
N LEU A 276 -2.24 21.91 -15.70
CA LEU A 276 -0.88 22.14 -15.19
C LEU A 276 0.05 22.75 -16.25
N ASP A 277 -0.52 23.30 -17.34
CA ASP A 277 0.24 24.05 -18.33
C ASP A 277 0.79 25.36 -17.75
N ALA A 278 1.76 25.96 -18.44
CA ALA A 278 2.47 27.14 -17.95
C ALA A 278 1.56 28.35 -17.63
N GLU A 279 0.49 28.57 -18.40
CA GLU A 279 -0.45 29.66 -18.17
C GLU A 279 -1.24 29.43 -16.88
N SER A 280 -1.73 28.20 -16.70
CA SER A 280 -2.43 27.78 -15.49
C SER A 280 -1.54 27.90 -14.24
N LEU A 281 -0.27 27.48 -14.30
CA LEU A 281 0.67 27.59 -13.17
C LEU A 281 0.96 29.06 -12.79
N VAL A 282 1.10 29.96 -13.77
CA VAL A 282 1.21 31.41 -13.50
C VAL A 282 -0.03 31.93 -12.77
N LYS A 283 -1.23 31.51 -13.21
CA LYS A 283 -2.48 31.89 -12.56
C LYS A 283 -2.53 31.40 -11.11
N TYR A 284 -2.13 30.15 -10.84
CA TYR A 284 -2.12 29.61 -9.48
C TYR A 284 -1.11 30.33 -8.58
N ALA A 285 0.08 30.65 -9.08
CA ALA A 285 1.07 31.43 -8.34
C ALA A 285 0.53 32.83 -7.98
N LYS A 286 -0.12 33.51 -8.92
CA LYS A 286 -0.80 34.78 -8.69
C LYS A 286 -1.91 34.65 -7.64
N THR A 287 -2.75 33.63 -7.71
CA THR A 287 -3.81 33.37 -6.73
C THR A 287 -3.24 33.03 -5.34
N ALA A 288 -2.11 32.32 -5.27
CA ALA A 288 -1.39 32.08 -4.02
C ALA A 288 -0.81 33.38 -3.42
N GLY A 289 -0.65 34.41 -4.26
CA GLY A 289 -0.30 35.79 -3.88
C GLY A 289 1.18 36.11 -3.98
N VAL A 290 1.95 35.37 -4.79
CA VAL A 290 3.36 35.70 -5.07
C VAL A 290 3.51 36.71 -6.20
N ASP A 291 4.69 37.33 -6.31
CA ASP A 291 4.98 38.25 -7.40
C ASP A 291 5.08 37.48 -8.73
N GLU A 292 4.22 37.85 -9.68
CA GLU A 292 4.08 37.18 -10.96
C GLU A 292 5.35 37.30 -11.83
N ALA A 293 6.04 38.45 -11.79
CA ALA A 293 7.23 38.68 -12.59
C ALA A 293 8.41 37.84 -12.06
N LYS A 294 8.64 37.86 -10.73
CA LYS A 294 9.65 37.02 -10.09
C LYS A 294 9.37 35.52 -10.28
N PHE A 295 8.10 35.13 -10.23
CA PHE A 295 7.69 33.74 -10.48
C PHE A 295 8.04 33.32 -11.91
N LYS A 296 7.67 34.12 -12.92
CA LYS A 296 7.96 33.82 -14.33
C LYS A 296 9.46 33.73 -14.60
N GLU A 297 10.26 34.61 -14.02
CA GLU A 297 11.73 34.58 -14.11
C GLU A 297 12.30 33.28 -13.50
N CYS A 298 11.83 32.90 -12.31
CA CYS A 298 12.26 31.67 -11.65
C CYS A 298 11.93 30.41 -12.47
N VAL A 299 10.71 30.33 -13.02
CA VAL A 299 10.30 29.18 -13.86
C VAL A 299 11.06 29.17 -15.19
N ALA A 300 11.22 30.32 -15.85
CA ALA A 300 11.93 30.41 -17.13
C ALA A 300 13.41 30.00 -17.02
N SER A 301 14.05 30.30 -15.89
CA SER A 301 15.44 29.89 -15.61
C SER A 301 15.59 28.43 -15.18
N LYS A 302 14.48 27.69 -14.97
CA LYS A 302 14.48 26.31 -14.46
C LYS A 302 15.26 26.16 -13.14
N LYS A 303 15.18 27.18 -12.28
CA LYS A 303 15.99 27.30 -11.06
C LYS A 303 15.92 26.07 -10.15
N TYR A 304 14.77 25.39 -10.11
CA TYR A 304 14.50 24.24 -9.25
C TYR A 304 14.50 22.88 -9.97
N ALA A 305 14.89 22.80 -11.24
CA ALA A 305 14.92 21.52 -11.98
C ALA A 305 15.83 20.48 -11.30
N ASP A 306 17.03 20.90 -10.86
CA ASP A 306 17.96 20.01 -10.16
C ASP A 306 17.46 19.62 -8.77
N PHE A 307 16.73 20.50 -8.09
CA PHE A 307 16.12 20.20 -6.79
C PHE A 307 15.07 19.09 -6.94
N VAL A 308 14.14 19.26 -7.88
CA VAL A 308 13.09 18.27 -8.19
C VAL A 308 13.70 16.92 -8.59
N LYS A 309 14.75 16.93 -9.42
CA LYS A 309 15.47 15.71 -9.82
C LYS A 309 16.15 15.02 -8.63
N LYS A 310 16.72 15.79 -7.70
CA LYS A 310 17.36 15.24 -6.48
C LYS A 310 16.33 14.63 -5.53
N ASP A 311 15.18 15.26 -5.34
CA ASP A 311 14.09 14.70 -4.55
C ASP A 311 13.59 13.36 -5.16
N ALA A 312 13.39 13.31 -6.48
CA ALA A 312 12.99 12.09 -7.17
C ALA A 312 14.04 10.97 -7.01
N ALA A 313 15.31 11.28 -7.31
CA ALA A 313 16.40 10.31 -7.14
C ALA A 313 16.60 9.86 -5.68
N TYR A 314 16.31 10.74 -4.71
CA TYR A 314 16.32 10.38 -3.30
C TYR A 314 15.20 9.40 -2.96
N GLY A 315 13.98 9.67 -3.43
CA GLY A 315 12.87 8.71 -3.30
C GLY A 315 13.19 7.36 -3.93
N GLU A 316 13.82 7.33 -5.11
CA GLU A 316 14.22 6.09 -5.79
C GLU A 316 15.20 5.26 -4.95
N LYS A 317 16.18 5.92 -4.31
CA LYS A 317 17.13 5.27 -3.38
C LYS A 317 16.45 4.72 -2.13
N LEU A 318 15.38 5.37 -1.66
CA LEU A 318 14.54 4.86 -0.57
C LEU A 318 13.56 3.77 -1.03
N GLY A 319 13.64 3.38 -2.30
CA GLY A 319 12.80 2.35 -2.89
C GLY A 319 11.42 2.85 -3.36
N VAL A 320 11.13 4.15 -3.33
CA VAL A 320 9.85 4.70 -3.86
C VAL A 320 9.74 4.36 -5.36
N ARG A 321 8.63 3.74 -5.74
CA ARG A 321 8.33 3.36 -7.14
C ARG A 321 6.99 3.91 -7.65
N SER A 322 6.19 4.49 -6.78
CA SER A 322 4.86 5.00 -7.10
C SER A 322 4.51 6.18 -6.19
N THR A 323 3.58 7.00 -6.67
CA THR A 323 3.04 8.12 -5.91
C THR A 323 1.53 7.95 -5.69
N PRO A 324 1.00 8.41 -4.55
CA PRO A 324 1.73 8.99 -3.43
C PRO A 324 2.39 7.88 -2.58
N THR A 325 3.55 8.18 -2.02
CA THR A 325 4.20 7.33 -1.01
C THR A 325 4.56 8.18 0.20
N PHE A 326 4.23 7.69 1.39
CA PHE A 326 4.39 8.40 2.66
C PHE A 326 5.35 7.65 3.57
N PHE A 327 6.12 8.42 4.34
CA PHE A 327 6.88 7.94 5.48
C PHE A 327 6.44 8.69 6.73
N ILE A 328 5.81 7.99 7.68
CA ILE A 328 5.34 8.54 8.95
C ILE A 328 6.32 8.08 10.04
N ASN A 329 7.23 8.96 10.47
CA ASN A 329 8.38 8.60 11.31
C ASN A 329 9.13 7.35 10.79
N GLY A 330 9.28 7.23 9.46
CA GLY A 330 9.91 6.08 8.81
C GLY A 330 9.00 4.87 8.57
N GLN A 331 7.74 4.90 9.03
CA GLN A 331 6.72 3.92 8.65
C GLN A 331 6.18 4.20 7.25
N LEU A 332 6.29 3.23 6.36
CA LEU A 332 5.89 3.34 4.96
C LEU A 332 4.38 3.13 4.80
N LEU A 333 3.72 4.08 4.15
CA LEU A 333 2.37 3.93 3.61
C LEU A 333 2.40 4.27 2.12
N SER A 334 1.94 3.37 1.26
CA SER A 334 1.97 3.58 -0.19
C SER A 334 0.56 3.59 -0.78
N GLY A 335 0.30 4.57 -1.65
CA GLY A 335 -0.97 4.75 -2.34
C GLY A 335 -1.93 5.74 -1.67
N ALA A 336 -3.04 6.00 -2.37
CA ALA A 336 -4.14 6.80 -1.85
C ALA A 336 -4.97 5.96 -0.86
N LEU A 337 -4.56 5.98 0.40
CA LEU A 337 -5.21 5.25 1.49
C LEU A 337 -6.25 6.11 2.22
N PRO A 338 -7.26 5.50 2.87
CA PRO A 338 -8.23 6.24 3.67
C PRO A 338 -7.61 6.75 4.99
N ILE A 339 -8.27 7.72 5.63
CA ILE A 339 -7.75 8.39 6.84
C ILE A 339 -7.48 7.41 7.99
N GLU A 340 -8.20 6.30 8.07
CA GLU A 340 -8.02 5.28 9.11
C GLU A 340 -6.63 4.66 9.04
N SER A 341 -6.10 4.42 7.84
CA SER A 341 -4.74 3.87 7.67
C SER A 341 -3.67 4.84 8.15
N PHE A 342 -3.83 6.14 7.90
CA PHE A 342 -2.94 7.16 8.45
C PHE A 342 -3.08 7.26 9.96
N SER A 343 -4.33 7.23 10.46
CA SER A 343 -4.64 7.39 11.87
C SER A 343 -4.03 6.28 12.70
N GLU A 344 -4.11 5.04 12.23
CA GLU A 344 -3.51 3.89 12.91
C GLU A 344 -2.01 4.11 13.18
N VAL A 345 -1.27 4.56 12.16
CA VAL A 345 0.18 4.78 12.27
C VAL A 345 0.50 6.02 13.08
N ILE A 346 -0.21 7.14 12.86
CA ILE A 346 0.03 8.39 13.60
C ILE A 346 -0.29 8.21 15.08
N ASP A 347 -1.40 7.55 15.42
CA ASP A 347 -1.81 7.32 16.82
C ASP A 347 -0.81 6.40 17.53
N GLU A 348 -0.32 5.37 16.85
CA GLU A 348 0.74 4.48 17.34
C GLU A 348 2.05 5.24 17.61
N GLU A 349 2.50 6.07 16.67
CA GLU A 349 3.72 6.89 16.82
C GLU A 349 3.58 7.93 17.93
N LEU A 350 2.41 8.58 18.05
CA LEU A 350 2.14 9.52 19.14
C LEU A 350 2.11 8.86 20.52
N ALA A 351 1.67 7.60 20.61
CA ALA A 351 1.69 6.83 21.84
C ALA A 351 3.12 6.44 22.26
N ASN A 352 3.97 6.09 21.29
CA ASN A 352 5.36 5.70 21.52
C ASN A 352 6.29 6.88 21.82
N ALA A 353 5.95 8.08 21.36
CA ALA A 353 6.71 9.30 21.61
C ALA A 353 6.43 9.94 23.00
N LYS A 354 5.84 9.20 23.94
CA LYS A 354 5.50 9.67 25.30
C LYS A 354 6.60 9.47 26.33
#